data_AF-A0A368DJG8-F1
#
_entry.id   AF-A0A368DJG8-F1
#
_cell.length_a   1.000
_cell.length_b   1.000
_cell.length_c   1.000
_cell.angle_alpha   90.00
_cell.angle_beta   90.00
_cell.angle_gamma   90.00
#
_symmetry.space_group_name_H-M   'P 1'
#
loop_
_entity.id
_entity.type
_entity.pdbx_description
1 polymer ?
#
loop_
_entity_poly.entity_id
_entity_poly.type
_entity_poly.pdbx_seq_one_letter_code
_entity_poly.pdbx_strand_id
1 'polypeptide(L)' 'MENQNIVVDLSALKKITAGHVMEFSELSVYNKEHVSKSFVVVIGSLDINTLADTISVAPTLQEALDLIDMEEIERDLGY' A
#
# COMPACT_ATOMS: atom_id res chain seq x y z
N MET A 1 -11.05 2.95 -11.62
CA MET A 1 -10.96 2.86 -10.15
C MET A 1 -11.28 4.25 -9.64
N GLU A 2 -12.55 4.59 -9.52
CA GLU A 2 -12.93 5.95 -9.10
C GLU A 2 -13.15 5.94 -7.58
N ASN A 3 -12.38 6.76 -6.86
CA ASN A 3 -12.52 7.04 -5.41
C ASN A 3 -12.46 5.84 -4.45
N GLN A 4 -11.53 4.89 -4.64
CA GLN A 4 -11.36 3.78 -3.69
C GLN A 4 -9.92 3.65 -3.21
N ASN A 5 -9.78 3.38 -1.91
CA ASN A 5 -8.53 2.85 -1.35
C ASN A 5 -8.37 1.41 -1.83
N ILE A 6 -7.15 1.03 -2.19
CA ILE A 6 -6.85 -0.29 -2.77
C ILE A 6 -5.88 -1.02 -1.85
N VAL A 7 -6.22 -2.26 -1.51
CA VAL A 7 -5.32 -3.19 -0.84
C VAL A 7 -5.03 -4.36 -1.77
N VAL A 8 -3.76 -4.64 -2.01
CA VAL A 8 -3.33 -5.82 -2.76
C VAL A 8 -2.71 -6.81 -1.78
N ASP A 9 -3.39 -7.93 -1.55
CA ASP A 9 -2.90 -8.97 -0.63
C ASP A 9 -2.02 -10.00 -1.36
N LEU A 10 -0.71 -9.94 -1.12
CA LEU A 10 0.27 -10.87 -1.65
C LEU A 10 0.79 -11.84 -0.57
N SER A 11 0.27 -11.76 0.67
CA SER A 11 0.74 -12.55 1.81
C SER A 11 0.57 -14.06 1.63
N ALA A 12 -0.39 -14.48 0.80
CA ALA A 12 -0.61 -15.88 0.44
C ALA A 12 0.46 -16.43 -0.54
N LEU A 13 1.27 -15.57 -1.17
CA LEU A 13 2.29 -16.00 -2.14
C LEU A 13 3.57 -16.44 -1.43
N LYS A 14 3.91 -17.73 -1.58
CA LYS A 14 5.11 -18.32 -0.94
C LYS A 14 6.46 -17.83 -1.49
N LYS A 15 6.47 -17.20 -2.66
CA LYS A 15 7.68 -16.76 -3.37
C LYS A 15 7.47 -15.36 -3.97
N ILE A 16 7.26 -14.40 -3.09
CA ILE A 16 7.24 -12.98 -3.41
C ILE A 16 8.64 -12.39 -3.22
N THR A 17 9.04 -11.50 -4.13
CA THR A 17 10.29 -10.74 -4.03
C THR A 17 9.97 -9.26 -3.98
N ALA A 18 10.93 -8.45 -3.52
CA ALA A 18 10.82 -7.00 -3.58
C ALA A 18 10.48 -6.49 -5.00
N GLY A 19 11.06 -7.09 -6.04
CA GLY A 19 10.78 -6.74 -7.43
C GLY A 19 9.30 -6.86 -7.80
N HIS A 20 8.62 -7.93 -7.36
CA HIS A 20 7.19 -8.12 -7.63
C HIS A 20 6.32 -7.07 -6.94
N VAL A 21 6.72 -6.58 -5.76
CA VAL A 21 6.00 -5.49 -5.07
C VAL A 21 6.21 -4.17 -5.80
N MET A 22 7.43 -3.93 -6.30
CA MET A 22 7.79 -2.70 -7.01
C MET A 22 7.07 -2.54 -8.35
N GLU A 23 6.58 -3.62 -8.96
CA GLU A 23 5.71 -3.56 -10.15
C GLU A 23 4.43 -2.75 -9.90
N PHE A 24 3.99 -2.60 -8.64
CA PHE A 24 2.83 -1.80 -8.27
C PHE A 24 3.16 -0.32 -7.96
N SER A 25 4.43 0.10 -8.03
CA SER A 25 4.85 1.46 -7.65
C SER A 25 4.14 2.55 -8.47
N GLU A 26 4.04 2.38 -9.79
CA GLU A 26 3.34 3.34 -10.66
C GLU A 26 1.85 3.46 -10.29
N LEU A 27 1.19 2.34 -9.97
CA LEU A 27 -0.20 2.34 -9.52
C LEU A 27 -0.35 3.01 -8.15
N SER A 28 0.59 2.78 -7.24
CA SER A 28 0.60 3.41 -5.92
C SER A 28 0.72 4.93 -6.03
N VAL A 29 1.64 5.41 -6.86
CA VAL A 29 1.82 6.85 -7.13
C VAL A 29 0.56 7.42 -7.78
N TYR A 30 0.01 6.74 -8.78
CA TYR A 30 -1.21 7.19 -9.45
C TYR A 30 -2.39 7.34 -8.49
N ASN A 31 -2.63 6.34 -7.62
CA ASN A 31 -3.76 6.39 -6.70
C ASN A 31 -3.60 7.53 -5.68
N LYS A 32 -2.38 7.75 -5.18
CA LYS A 32 -2.06 8.82 -4.24
C LYS A 32 -2.20 10.21 -4.88
N GLU A 33 -1.62 10.42 -6.05
CA GLU A 33 -1.52 11.76 -6.67
C GLU A 33 -2.77 12.17 -7.47
N HIS A 34 -3.43 11.23 -8.15
CA HIS A 34 -4.53 11.54 -9.06
C HIS A 34 -5.90 11.17 -8.51
N VAL A 35 -5.99 10.15 -7.66
CA VAL A 35 -7.27 9.70 -7.06
C VAL A 35 -7.41 10.21 -5.62
N SER A 36 -6.32 10.68 -5.00
CA SER A 36 -6.28 11.05 -3.58
C SER A 36 -6.76 9.91 -2.67
N LYS A 37 -6.34 8.68 -3.01
CA LYS A 37 -6.68 7.46 -2.28
C LYS A 37 -5.45 6.58 -2.06
N SER A 38 -5.46 5.86 -0.95
CA SER A 38 -4.36 5.00 -0.53
C SER A 38 -4.23 3.76 -1.42
N PHE A 39 -3.02 3.28 -1.58
CA PHE A 39 -2.70 2.01 -2.21
C PHE A 39 -1.70 1.28 -1.32
N VAL A 40 -2.09 0.14 -0.74
CA VAL A 40 -1.25 -0.59 0.22
C VAL A 40 -1.09 -2.05 -0.22
N VAL A 41 0.14 -2.55 -0.17
CA VAL A 41 0.44 -3.95 -0.51
C VAL A 41 0.73 -4.76 0.76
N VAL A 42 0.02 -5.86 0.95
CA VAL A 42 0.27 -6.79 2.06
C VAL A 42 1.32 -7.81 1.64
N ILE A 43 2.47 -7.83 2.31
CA ILE A 43 3.65 -8.62 1.91
C ILE A 43 3.98 -9.78 2.88
N GLY A 44 3.19 -9.99 3.93
CA GLY A 44 3.39 -11.08 4.88
C GLY A 44 4.72 -10.95 5.62
N SER A 45 5.60 -11.93 5.44
CA SER A 45 6.91 -12.01 6.11
C SER A 45 8.07 -11.41 5.31
N LEU A 46 7.81 -10.72 4.20
CA LEU A 46 8.85 -10.02 3.44
C LEU A 46 9.34 -8.79 4.22
N ASP A 47 10.64 -8.49 4.12
CA ASP A 47 11.23 -7.35 4.84
C ASP A 47 10.76 -6.00 4.27
N ILE A 48 9.88 -5.36 5.03
CA ILE A 48 9.24 -4.06 4.74
C ILE A 48 10.27 -2.94 4.59
N ASN A 49 11.39 -2.99 5.31
CA ASN A 49 12.35 -1.88 5.39
C ASN A 49 12.99 -1.55 4.03
N THR A 50 12.99 -2.51 3.10
CA THR A 50 13.58 -2.33 1.77
C THR A 50 12.61 -1.71 0.75
N LEU A 51 11.32 -1.60 1.08
CA LEU A 51 10.23 -1.26 0.15
C LEU A 51 9.42 -0.03 0.58
N ALA A 52 9.32 0.24 1.88
CA ALA A 52 8.45 1.27 2.44
C ALA A 52 8.74 2.70 1.91
N ASP A 53 9.97 2.97 1.49
CA ASP A 53 10.36 4.28 0.96
C ASP A 53 9.76 4.60 -0.42
N THR A 54 9.30 3.58 -1.16
CA THR A 54 8.79 3.75 -2.53
C THR A 54 7.32 3.39 -2.68
N ILE A 55 6.79 2.50 -1.84
CA ILE A 55 5.39 2.06 -1.89
C ILE A 55 4.89 1.71 -0.49
N SER A 56 3.65 2.08 -0.17
CA SER A 56 3.04 1.73 1.11
C SER A 56 2.84 0.21 1.20
N VAL A 57 3.45 -0.40 2.22
CA VAL A 57 3.41 -1.85 2.45
C VAL A 57 3.05 -2.15 3.90
N ALA A 58 2.41 -3.29 4.11
CA ALA A 58 2.07 -3.80 5.44
C ALA A 58 2.33 -5.31 5.51
N PRO A 59 2.62 -5.89 6.69
CA PRO A 59 2.78 -7.33 6.84
C PRO A 59 1.41 -8.04 6.90
N THR A 60 0.37 -7.38 7.39
CA THR A 60 -0.98 -7.95 7.53
C THR A 60 -2.05 -7.09 6.89
N LEU A 61 -3.20 -7.70 6.57
CA LEU A 61 -4.37 -6.97 6.05
C LEU A 61 -4.88 -5.95 7.06
N GLN A 62 -4.87 -6.28 8.35
CA GLN A 62 -5.31 -5.35 9.40
C GLN A 62 -4.45 -4.09 9.41
N GLU A 63 -3.12 -4.25 9.39
CA GLU A 63 -2.21 -3.10 9.36
C GLU A 63 -2.34 -2.28 8.08
N ALA A 64 -2.64 -2.92 6.94
CA ALA A 64 -2.95 -2.19 5.71
C ALA A 64 -4.21 -1.31 5.85
N LEU A 65 -5.24 -1.81 6.53
CA LEU A 65 -6.45 -1.03 6.81
C LEU A 65 -6.16 0.09 7.81
N ASP A 66 -5.40 -0.19 8.87
CA ASP A 66 -5.02 0.81 9.87
C ASP A 66 -4.22 1.97 9.23
N LEU A 67 -3.32 1.67 8.27
CA LEU A 67 -2.59 2.68 7.48
C LEU A 67 -3.54 3.54 6.63
N ILE A 68 -4.51 2.91 5.96
CA ILE A 68 -5.50 3.63 5.14
C ILE A 68 -6.33 4.57 6.01
N ASP A 69 -6.80 4.10 7.17
CA ASP A 69 -7.59 4.90 8.10
C ASP A 69 -6.79 6.09 8.62
N MET A 70 -5.51 5.90 8.96
CA MET A 70 -4.62 7.00 9.33
C MET A 70 -4.45 8.02 8.20
N GLU A 71 -4.18 7.57 6.98
CA GLU A 71 -4.00 8.46 5.82
C GLU A 71 -5.30 9.23 5.45
N GLU A 72 -6.47 8.61 5.59
CA GLU A 72 -7.76 9.30 5.36
C GLU A 72 -8.02 10.37 6.42
N ILE A 73 -7.68 10.10 7.70
CA ILE A 73 -7.74 11.11 8.77
C ILE A 73 -6.81 12.29 8.46
N GLU A 74 -5.57 12.03 8.03
CA GLU A 74 -4.61 13.07 7.65
C GLU A 74 -5.13 13.93 6.49
N ARG A 75 -5.69 13.29 5.46
CA ARG A 75 -6.31 13.98 4.31
C ARG A 75 -7.50 14.84 4.72
N ASP A 76 -8.37 14.34 5.60
CA ASP A 76 -9.52 15.09 6.12
C ASP A 76 -9.07 16.31 6.95
N LEU A 77 -7.93 16.21 7.62
CA LEU A 77 -7.29 17.32 8.34
C LEU A 77 -6.50 18.26 7.42
N GLY A 78 -6.37 17.95 6.13
CA GLY A 78 -5.68 18.77 5.13
C GLY A 78 -4.15 18.70 5.18
N TYR A 79 -3.61 17.60 5.72
CA TYR A 79 -2.17 17.30 5.71
C TYR A 79 -1.76 16.41 4.54
#